data_AF-A0A1Q3WDL0-F1
#
_entry.id   AF-A0A1Q3WDL0-F1
#
_cell.length_a   1.000
_cell.length_b   1.000
_cell.length_c   1.000
_cell.angle_alpha   90.00
_cell.angle_beta   90.00
_cell.angle_gamma   90.00
#
_symmetry.space_group_name_H-M   'P 1'
#
loop_
_entity.id
_entity.type
_entity.pdbx_description
1 polymer ?
#
loop_
_entity_poly.entity_id
_entity_poly.type
_entity_poly.pdbx_seq_one_letter_code
_entity_poly.pdbx_strand_id
1 'polypeptide(L)'
;MQLARYKNFLLDKDLYFQNKKFWNDTVSRLSNADYTEWVITKFANGEDFFDGNPIFSALYERLNKAIRIIQIEKDILIPELRVWLENVQYEDRSNIKELLIVIQPSDSAFQTAQSIITTFLKGLSVKKYITTSNAFYKSKAQQARAKLVMESFEKTNQYSQPRKVIAKKSAKGELRAI
;
A
#
# COMPACT_ATOMS: atom_id res chain seq x y z
N MET A 1 -9.52 17.16 -7.21
CA MET A 1 -10.27 16.07 -6.55
C MET A 1 -9.58 15.81 -5.23
N GLN A 2 -10.24 16.07 -4.10
CA GLN A 2 -9.61 15.94 -2.78
C GLN A 2 -9.62 14.46 -2.37
N LEU A 3 -8.44 13.90 -2.13
CA LEU A 3 -8.24 12.55 -1.63
C LEU A 3 -8.87 12.43 -0.23
N ALA A 4 -10.14 12.01 -0.17
CA ALA A 4 -10.91 11.91 1.06
C ALA A 4 -10.24 10.95 2.05
N ARG A 5 -10.01 11.43 3.27
CA ARG A 5 -9.30 10.75 4.38
C ARG A 5 -9.64 9.25 4.48
N TYR A 6 -8.69 8.41 4.07
CA TYR A 6 -8.84 6.97 3.86
C TYR A 6 -8.70 6.07 5.10
N LYS A 7 -8.78 6.65 6.29
CA LYS A 7 -8.84 5.83 7.50
C LYS A 7 -10.26 5.28 7.60
N ASN A 8 -10.43 3.97 7.78
CA ASN A 8 -11.72 3.29 7.87
C ASN A 8 -12.50 3.21 6.56
N PHE A 9 -11.87 3.28 5.38
CA PHE A 9 -12.64 3.22 4.11
C PHE A 9 -13.32 1.87 3.88
N LEU A 10 -12.87 0.81 4.55
CA LEU A 10 -13.57 -0.48 4.57
C LEU A 10 -14.82 -0.47 5.46
N LEU A 11 -14.92 0.50 6.38
CA LEU A 11 -16.07 0.68 7.28
C LEU A 11 -17.08 1.71 6.75
N ASP A 12 -16.70 2.48 5.74
CA ASP A 12 -17.53 3.51 5.09
C ASP A 12 -17.82 3.10 3.64
N LYS A 13 -19.06 2.63 3.41
CA LYS A 13 -19.51 2.15 2.09
C LYS A 13 -19.42 3.24 1.03
N ASP A 14 -19.75 4.48 1.36
CA ASP A 14 -19.73 5.59 0.40
C ASP A 14 -18.29 5.89 -0.04
N LEU A 15 -17.35 5.87 0.91
CA LEU A 15 -15.93 6.05 0.61
C LEU A 15 -15.36 4.88 -0.20
N TYR A 16 -15.78 3.65 0.11
CA TYR A 16 -15.42 2.46 -0.70
C TYR A 16 -15.88 2.62 -2.16
N PHE A 17 -17.14 2.99 -2.38
CA PHE A 17 -17.68 3.17 -3.73
C PHE A 17 -17.02 4.33 -4.49
N GLN A 18 -16.71 5.43 -3.81
CA GLN A 18 -15.94 6.53 -4.40
C GLN A 18 -14.57 6.08 -4.88
N ASN A 19 -13.89 5.23 -4.10
CA ASN A 19 -12.58 4.68 -4.48
C ASN A 19 -12.66 3.67 -5.62
N LYS A 20 -13.66 2.78 -5.60
CA LYS A 20 -13.97 1.88 -6.71
C LYS A 20 -14.23 2.68 -7.98
N LYS A 21 -15.06 3.73 -7.92
CA LYS A 21 -15.35 4.62 -9.05
C LYS A 21 -14.09 5.35 -9.54
N PHE A 22 -13.29 5.90 -8.63
CA PHE A 22 -12.05 6.58 -8.98
C PHE A 22 -11.11 5.70 -9.81
N TRP A 23 -10.91 4.44 -9.39
CA TRP A 23 -10.05 3.52 -10.12
C TRP A 23 -10.63 3.11 -11.47
N ASN A 24 -11.95 2.83 -11.53
CA ASN A 24 -12.63 2.57 -12.80
C ASN A 24 -12.46 3.75 -13.78
N ASP A 25 -12.81 4.97 -13.37
CA ASP A 25 -12.67 6.16 -14.22
C ASP A 25 -11.22 6.40 -14.64
N THR A 26 -10.27 6.17 -13.73
CA THR A 26 -8.85 6.38 -13.99
C THR A 26 -8.34 5.39 -15.01
N VAL A 27 -8.53 4.10 -14.78
CA VAL A 27 -8.01 3.06 -15.68
C VAL A 27 -8.70 3.10 -17.04
N SER A 28 -10.01 3.35 -17.09
CA SER A 28 -10.74 3.56 -18.35
C SER A 28 -10.24 4.77 -19.16
N ARG A 29 -9.68 5.81 -18.52
CA ARG A 29 -9.04 6.93 -19.25
C ARG A 29 -7.63 6.60 -19.75
N LEU A 30 -6.93 5.67 -19.10
CA LEU A 30 -5.59 5.25 -19.51
C LEU A 30 -5.62 4.28 -20.69
N SER A 31 -6.77 3.66 -20.97
CA SER A 31 -6.96 2.65 -21.99
C SER A 31 -8.24 2.92 -22.79
N ASN A 32 -8.12 3.04 -24.12
CA ASN A 32 -9.30 3.02 -24.99
C ASN A 32 -9.77 1.58 -25.29
N ALA A 33 -9.22 0.58 -24.61
CA ALA A 33 -9.59 -0.82 -24.81
C ALA A 33 -10.68 -1.23 -23.83
N ASP A 34 -11.67 -1.96 -24.34
CA ASP A 34 -12.67 -2.63 -23.53
C ASP A 34 -12.02 -3.66 -22.62
N TYR A 35 -12.55 -3.80 -21.41
CA TYR A 35 -12.16 -4.83 -20.46
C TYR A 35 -13.38 -5.43 -19.78
N THR A 36 -13.24 -6.68 -19.37
CA THR A 36 -14.22 -7.39 -18.54
C THR A 36 -13.73 -7.45 -17.10
N GLU A 37 -14.64 -7.69 -16.14
CA GLU A 37 -14.24 -7.94 -14.75
C GLU A 37 -13.38 -9.21 -14.70
N TRP A 38 -12.25 -9.13 -14.00
CA TRP A 38 -11.26 -10.22 -13.97
C TRP A 38 -11.39 -11.11 -12.74
N VAL A 39 -11.63 -10.51 -11.58
CA VAL A 39 -11.80 -11.20 -10.31
C VAL A 39 -13.20 -10.90 -9.80
N ILE A 40 -13.90 -11.94 -9.34
CA ILE A 40 -15.20 -11.79 -8.70
C ILE A 40 -15.03 -10.91 -7.46
N THR A 41 -15.69 -9.74 -7.47
CA THR A 41 -15.68 -8.81 -6.33
C THR A 41 -16.99 -8.80 -5.54
N LYS A 42 -17.91 -9.71 -5.88
CA LYS A 42 -19.29 -9.73 -5.39
C LYS A 42 -19.75 -11.13 -4.98
N PHE A 43 -20.61 -11.17 -3.99
CA PHE A 43 -21.38 -12.36 -3.61
C PHE A 43 -22.37 -12.74 -4.73
N ALA A 44 -22.91 -13.95 -4.67
CA ALA A 44 -23.93 -14.42 -5.61
C ALA A 44 -25.23 -13.57 -5.59
N ASN A 45 -25.47 -12.83 -4.50
CA ASN A 45 -26.59 -11.88 -4.39
C ASN A 45 -26.28 -10.49 -5.00
N GLY A 46 -25.08 -10.28 -5.55
CA GLY A 46 -24.63 -9.03 -6.16
C GLY A 46 -24.02 -8.00 -5.21
N GLU A 47 -23.96 -8.27 -3.90
CA GLU A 47 -23.32 -7.39 -2.92
C GLU A 47 -21.79 -7.47 -3.00
N ASP A 48 -21.09 -6.35 -2.83
CA ASP A 48 -19.62 -6.30 -2.81
C ASP A 48 -19.03 -6.91 -1.53
N PHE A 49 -17.82 -7.48 -1.61
CA PHE A 49 -17.11 -8.03 -0.45
C PHE A 49 -16.58 -6.97 0.55
N PHE A 50 -16.59 -5.68 0.17
CA PHE A 50 -16.11 -4.53 0.98
C PHE A 50 -14.74 -4.72 1.67
N ASP A 51 -13.83 -5.48 1.07
CA ASP A 51 -12.51 -5.81 1.66
C ASP A 51 -11.32 -5.13 0.94
N GLY A 52 -11.59 -4.47 -0.19
CA GLY A 52 -10.57 -3.80 -1.01
C GLY A 52 -9.72 -4.75 -1.85
N ASN A 53 -10.04 -6.05 -1.89
CA ASN A 53 -9.29 -7.08 -2.58
C ASN A 53 -10.13 -7.82 -3.65
N PRO A 54 -10.12 -7.34 -4.91
CA PRO A 54 -9.58 -6.07 -5.37
C PRO A 54 -10.59 -4.93 -5.34
N ILE A 55 -10.09 -3.69 -5.24
CA ILE A 55 -10.90 -2.48 -5.44
C ILE A 55 -11.15 -2.20 -6.93
N PHE A 56 -10.31 -2.76 -7.80
CA PHE A 56 -10.45 -2.74 -9.25
C PHE A 56 -9.82 -3.99 -9.86
N SER A 57 -10.53 -4.62 -10.80
CA SER A 57 -10.00 -5.72 -11.60
C SER A 57 -10.45 -5.57 -13.06
N ALA A 58 -9.56 -5.87 -14.00
CA ALA A 58 -9.84 -5.76 -15.42
C ALA A 58 -9.07 -6.79 -16.23
N LEU A 59 -9.76 -7.49 -17.13
CA LEU A 59 -9.18 -8.36 -18.15
C LEU A 59 -9.30 -7.68 -19.51
N TYR A 60 -8.16 -7.34 -20.10
CA TYR A 60 -8.06 -6.84 -21.47
C TYR A 60 -7.84 -8.00 -22.41
N GLU A 61 -8.92 -8.63 -22.83
CA GLU A 61 -8.91 -9.89 -23.58
C GLU A 61 -8.03 -9.83 -24.83
N ARG A 62 -8.20 -8.78 -25.64
CA ARG A 62 -7.42 -8.57 -26.88
C ARG A 62 -5.92 -8.39 -26.64
N LEU A 63 -5.52 -7.99 -25.43
CA LEU A 63 -4.13 -7.76 -25.06
C LEU A 63 -3.51 -8.95 -24.32
N ASN A 64 -4.30 -9.96 -23.96
CA ASN A 64 -3.93 -11.04 -23.05
C ASN A 64 -3.28 -10.52 -21.74
N LYS A 65 -3.87 -9.46 -21.17
CA LYS A 65 -3.39 -8.77 -19.97
C LYS A 65 -4.50 -8.61 -18.96
N ALA A 66 -4.16 -8.76 -17.69
CA ALA A 66 -5.04 -8.43 -16.58
C ALA A 66 -4.40 -7.34 -15.70
N ILE A 67 -5.25 -6.55 -15.04
CA ILE A 67 -4.85 -5.59 -14.01
C ILE A 67 -5.66 -5.88 -12.75
N ARG A 68 -4.98 -5.93 -11.62
CA ARG A 68 -5.60 -6.06 -10.30
C ARG A 68 -5.04 -4.98 -9.38
N ILE A 69 -5.94 -4.18 -8.79
CA ILE A 69 -5.57 -3.13 -7.84
C ILE A 69 -6.20 -3.47 -6.50
N ILE A 70 -5.35 -3.60 -5.49
CA ILE A 70 -5.72 -3.80 -4.09
C ILE A 70 -5.39 -2.51 -3.36
N GLN A 71 -6.39 -1.84 -2.83
CA GLN A 71 -6.18 -0.65 -2.01
C GLN A 71 -6.24 -1.03 -0.54
N ILE A 72 -5.21 -0.63 0.21
CA ILE A 72 -5.13 -0.88 1.65
C ILE A 72 -5.11 0.43 2.42
N GLU A 73 -5.45 0.36 3.70
CA GLU A 73 -5.41 1.55 4.57
C GLU A 73 -3.99 2.11 4.73
N LYS A 74 -3.94 3.38 5.12
CA LYS A 74 -2.67 4.06 5.33
C LYS A 74 -1.97 3.52 6.58
N ASP A 75 -0.80 2.93 6.40
CA ASP A 75 0.09 2.48 7.44
C ASP A 75 1.54 2.84 7.09
N ILE A 76 2.13 3.67 7.95
CA ILE A 76 3.49 4.18 7.82
C ILE A 76 4.55 3.08 7.88
N LEU A 77 4.21 1.93 8.47
CA LEU A 77 5.09 0.78 8.62
C LEU A 77 5.07 -0.14 7.40
N ILE A 78 4.36 0.19 6.33
CA ILE A 78 4.37 -0.59 5.09
C ILE A 78 4.55 0.32 3.87
N PRO A 79 5.14 -0.18 2.77
CA PRO A 79 5.30 0.62 1.54
C PRO A 79 3.95 1.12 1.01
N GLU A 80 3.91 2.38 0.58
CA GLU A 80 2.72 2.99 -0.04
C GLU A 80 2.35 2.36 -1.38
N LEU A 81 3.31 1.72 -2.06
CA LEU A 81 3.10 1.04 -3.33
C LEU A 81 3.95 -0.23 -3.37
N ARG A 82 3.33 -1.33 -3.82
CA ARG A 82 4.01 -2.55 -4.25
C ARG A 82 3.39 -3.01 -5.55
N VAL A 83 4.23 -3.32 -6.53
CA VAL A 83 3.78 -3.77 -7.85
C VAL A 83 4.53 -5.02 -8.26
N TRP A 84 3.87 -5.97 -8.91
CA TRP A 84 4.55 -7.09 -9.54
C TRP A 84 3.77 -7.61 -10.74
N LEU A 85 4.43 -8.46 -11.52
CA LEU A 85 3.85 -9.15 -12.67
C LEU A 85 3.70 -10.63 -12.34
N GLU A 86 2.56 -11.20 -12.68
CA GLU A 86 2.31 -12.64 -12.61
C GLU A 86 1.90 -13.16 -13.99
N ASN A 87 2.15 -14.45 -14.23
CA ASN A 87 1.54 -15.15 -15.35
C ASN A 87 0.44 -16.03 -14.75
N VAL A 88 -0.79 -15.79 -15.18
CA VAL A 88 -1.98 -16.49 -14.68
C VAL A 88 -2.56 -17.34 -15.81
N GLN A 89 -3.07 -18.51 -15.44
CA GLN A 89 -3.88 -19.36 -16.32
C GLN A 89 -5.34 -19.19 -15.92
N TYR A 90 -6.23 -19.02 -16.90
CA TYR A 90 -7.66 -18.84 -16.65
C TYR A 90 -8.48 -19.41 -17.80
N GLU A 91 -9.41 -20.30 -17.47
CA GLU A 91 -10.18 -21.07 -18.45
C GLU A 91 -9.24 -21.69 -19.51
N ASP A 92 -9.53 -21.46 -20.78
CA ASP A 92 -8.75 -21.95 -21.92
C ASP A 92 -7.58 -21.03 -22.30
N ARG A 93 -7.37 -19.94 -21.54
CA ARG A 93 -6.32 -18.96 -21.81
C ARG A 93 -5.10 -19.23 -20.95
N SER A 94 -4.01 -19.58 -21.63
CA SER A 94 -2.69 -19.67 -21.00
C SER A 94 -1.95 -18.34 -21.06
N ASN A 95 -1.14 -18.07 -20.04
CA ASN A 95 -0.16 -16.98 -20.01
C ASN A 95 -0.74 -15.56 -20.03
N ILE A 96 -1.87 -15.32 -19.34
CA ILE A 96 -2.34 -13.95 -19.09
C ILE A 96 -1.29 -13.27 -18.23
N LYS A 97 -0.76 -12.14 -18.70
CA LYS A 97 0.15 -11.32 -17.90
C LYS A 97 -0.70 -10.44 -16.99
N GLU A 98 -0.66 -10.70 -15.69
CA GLU A 98 -1.33 -9.87 -14.69
C GLU A 98 -0.37 -8.82 -14.13
N LEU A 99 -0.81 -7.57 -14.09
CA LEU A 99 -0.19 -6.49 -13.32
C LEU A 99 -0.95 -6.33 -12.00
N LEU A 100 -0.31 -6.72 -10.90
CA LEU A 100 -0.88 -6.60 -9.56
C LEU A 100 -0.28 -5.39 -8.85
N ILE A 101 -1.15 -4.50 -8.36
CA ILE A 101 -0.80 -3.25 -7.69
C ILE A 101 -1.44 -3.25 -6.30
N VAL A 102 -0.61 -3.23 -5.26
CA VAL A 102 -1.06 -2.95 -3.88
C VAL A 102 -0.68 -1.53 -3.54
N ILE A 103 -1.66 -0.72 -3.18
CA ILE A 103 -1.48 0.72 -3.02
C ILE A 103 -2.15 1.26 -1.76
N GLN A 104 -1.43 2.15 -1.09
CA GLN A 104 -1.99 3.03 -0.08
C GLN A 104 -2.31 4.39 -0.69
N PRO A 105 -3.29 5.10 -0.11
CA PRO A 105 -3.65 6.44 -0.55
C PRO A 105 -2.52 7.47 -0.43
N SER A 106 -1.99 7.87 -1.59
CA SER A 106 -0.84 8.78 -1.72
C SER A 106 -0.77 9.30 -3.16
N ASP A 107 -0.74 10.63 -3.35
CA ASP A 107 -0.66 11.26 -4.67
C ASP A 107 0.51 10.71 -5.50
N SER A 108 1.69 10.57 -4.87
CA SER A 108 2.87 10.03 -5.55
C SER A 108 2.68 8.56 -5.94
N ALA A 109 2.07 7.77 -5.06
CA ALA A 109 1.81 6.35 -5.34
C ALA A 109 0.81 6.20 -6.48
N PHE A 110 -0.24 7.03 -6.51
CA PHE A 110 -1.23 7.03 -7.59
C PHE A 110 -0.62 7.41 -8.93
N GLN A 111 0.15 8.50 -9.00
CA GLN A 111 0.84 8.90 -10.23
C GLN A 111 1.79 7.81 -10.74
N THR A 112 2.51 7.16 -9.82
CA THR A 112 3.40 6.05 -10.16
C THR A 112 2.60 4.86 -10.72
N ALA A 113 1.50 4.48 -10.06
CA ALA A 113 0.63 3.40 -10.52
C ALA A 113 0.04 3.69 -11.91
N GLN A 114 -0.46 4.90 -12.15
CA GLN A 114 -0.97 5.31 -13.47
C GLN A 114 0.10 5.18 -14.56
N SER A 115 1.33 5.57 -14.26
CA SER A 115 2.45 5.51 -15.19
C SER A 115 2.84 4.07 -15.52
N ILE A 116 2.83 3.18 -14.52
CA ILE A 116 3.06 1.74 -14.70
C ILE A 116 1.92 1.11 -15.52
N ILE A 117 0.66 1.37 -15.17
CA ILE A 117 -0.53 0.86 -15.88
C ILE A 117 -0.49 1.28 -17.35
N THR A 118 -0.23 2.56 -17.62
CA THR A 118 -0.15 3.09 -18.99
C THR A 118 0.93 2.38 -19.79
N THR A 119 2.12 2.24 -19.22
CA THR A 119 3.26 1.59 -19.86
C THR A 119 2.97 0.11 -20.13
N PHE A 120 2.36 -0.57 -19.15
CA PHE A 120 1.98 -1.96 -19.24
C PHE A 120 0.94 -2.20 -20.35
N LEU A 121 -0.12 -1.40 -20.40
CA LEU A 121 -1.18 -1.52 -21.41
C LEU A 121 -0.65 -1.25 -22.82
N LYS A 122 0.25 -0.28 -22.98
CA LYS A 122 0.96 -0.01 -24.25
C LYS A 122 1.89 -1.14 -24.72
N GLY A 123 2.07 -2.20 -23.93
CA GLY A 123 2.93 -3.33 -24.27
C GLY A 123 4.42 -3.06 -24.09
N LEU A 124 4.76 -1.96 -23.43
CA LEU A 124 6.13 -1.62 -23.10
C LEU A 124 6.59 -2.38 -21.85
N SER A 125 7.90 -2.62 -21.76
CA SER A 125 8.46 -3.30 -20.59
C SER A 125 8.37 -2.42 -19.34
N VAL A 126 7.66 -2.92 -18.32
CA VAL A 126 7.54 -2.26 -17.02
C VAL A 126 8.50 -2.81 -15.96
N LYS A 127 9.29 -3.86 -16.27
CA LYS A 127 10.12 -4.57 -15.28
C LYS A 127 11.05 -3.63 -14.50
N LYS A 128 11.83 -2.82 -15.21
CA LYS A 128 12.75 -1.85 -14.59
C LYS A 128 12.00 -0.84 -13.74
N TYR A 129 10.87 -0.34 -14.25
CA TYR A 129 10.06 0.65 -13.55
C TYR A 129 9.49 0.08 -12.25
N ILE A 130 8.91 -1.13 -12.30
CA ILE A 130 8.44 -1.85 -11.12
C ILE A 130 9.56 -2.01 -10.08
N THR A 131 10.74 -2.49 -10.50
CA THR A 131 11.87 -2.70 -9.59
C THR A 131 12.28 -1.39 -8.91
N THR A 132 12.45 -0.30 -9.67
CA THR A 132 12.86 0.99 -9.13
C THR A 132 11.79 1.59 -8.22
N SER A 133 10.52 1.55 -8.61
CA SER A 133 9.41 2.05 -7.79
C SER A 133 9.27 1.27 -6.48
N ASN A 134 9.30 -0.06 -6.53
CA ASN A 134 9.24 -0.89 -5.33
C ASN A 134 10.40 -0.59 -4.36
N ALA A 135 11.62 -0.42 -4.88
CA ALA A 135 12.77 -0.07 -4.06
C ALA A 135 12.59 1.30 -3.38
N PHE A 136 12.10 2.29 -4.13
CA PHE A 136 11.82 3.63 -3.60
C PHE A 136 10.80 3.59 -2.44
N TYR A 137 9.62 3.00 -2.65
CA TYR A 137 8.58 2.95 -1.62
C TYR A 137 8.97 2.06 -0.43
N LYS A 138 9.77 1.01 -0.65
CA LYS A 138 10.35 0.20 0.43
C LYS A 138 11.30 1.04 1.29
N SER A 139 12.19 1.81 0.67
CA SER A 139 13.13 2.69 1.37
C SER A 139 12.41 3.75 2.20
N LYS A 140 11.38 4.40 1.62
CA LYS A 140 10.53 5.38 2.33
C LYS A 140 9.90 4.79 3.60
N ALA A 141 9.33 3.59 3.50
CA ALA A 141 8.77 2.90 4.67
C ALA A 141 9.85 2.51 5.69
N GLN A 142 11.04 2.09 5.26
CA GLN A 142 12.15 1.78 6.18
C GLN A 142 12.63 3.01 6.95
N GLN A 143 12.74 4.17 6.28
CA GLN A 143 13.10 5.43 6.93
C GLN A 143 12.04 5.83 7.97
N ALA A 144 10.77 5.68 7.64
CA ALA A 144 9.68 5.99 8.57
C ALA A 144 9.68 5.07 9.81
N ARG A 145 9.94 3.76 9.62
CA ARG A 145 10.14 2.82 10.73
C ARG A 145 11.32 3.22 11.62
N ALA A 146 12.47 3.54 11.02
CA ALA A 146 13.66 3.96 11.75
C ALA A 146 13.37 5.22 12.59
N LYS A 147 12.67 6.20 12.02
CA LYS A 147 12.26 7.41 12.75
C LYS A 147 11.40 7.08 13.97
N LEU A 148 10.39 6.22 13.84
CA LEU A 148 9.52 5.83 14.95
C LEU A 148 10.29 5.10 16.07
N VAL A 149 11.27 4.28 15.70
CA VAL A 149 12.15 3.61 16.67
C VAL A 149 13.02 4.64 17.40
N MET A 150 13.59 5.62 16.71
CA MET A 150 14.39 6.68 17.35
C MET A 150 13.53 7.54 18.29
N GLU A 151 12.33 7.93 17.87
CA GLU A 151 11.39 8.68 18.71
C GLU A 151 10.96 7.89 19.96
N SER A 152 10.85 6.56 19.87
CA SER A 152 10.52 5.73 21.03
C SER A 152 11.67 5.63 22.02
N PHE A 153 12.92 5.53 21.54
CA PHE A 153 14.12 5.59 22.37
C PHE A 153 14.31 6.94 23.07
N GLU A 154 14.07 8.06 22.37
CA GLU A 154 14.15 9.39 22.97
C GLU A 154 13.13 9.57 24.09
N LYS A 155 11.89 9.11 23.88
CA LYS A 155 10.84 9.14 24.89
C LYS A 155 11.18 8.30 26.11
N THR A 156 11.67 7.07 25.95
CA THR A 156 12.07 6.23 27.09
C THR A 156 13.28 6.79 27.84
N ASN A 157 14.26 7.36 27.14
CA ASN A 157 15.43 7.99 27.78
C ASN A 157 15.10 9.31 28.51
N GLN A 158 14.04 10.02 28.13
CA GLN A 158 13.55 11.18 28.88
C GLN A 158 12.91 10.81 30.23
N TYR A 159 12.37 9.60 30.38
CA TYR A 159 11.82 9.10 31.65
C TYR A 159 12.87 8.45 32.56
N SER A 160 14.07 8.14 32.04
CA SER A 160 15.24 7.84 32.87
C SER A 160 15.93 9.14 33.31
N GLN A 161 15.24 9.96 34.10
CA GLN A 161 15.95 10.90 34.97
C GLN A 161 16.83 10.06 35.90
N PRO A 162 18.15 10.32 36.02
CA PRO A 162 18.97 9.61 36.97
C PRO A 162 18.34 9.80 38.35
N ARG A 163 18.02 8.69 39.04
CA ARG A 163 17.68 8.76 40.47
C ARG A 163 18.79 9.56 41.12
N LYS A 164 18.48 10.76 41.63
CA LYS A 164 19.39 11.47 42.53
C LYS A 164 19.65 10.51 43.69
N VAL A 165 20.80 9.86 43.67
CA VAL A 165 21.28 9.09 44.82
C VAL A 165 21.53 10.12 45.90
N ILE A 166 20.56 10.28 46.80
CA ILE A 166 20.73 11.08 47.99
C ILE A 166 21.70 10.29 48.87
N ALA A 167 22.99 10.58 48.74
CA ALA A 167 24.01 10.05 49.64
C ALA A 167 23.72 10.60 51.04
N LYS A 168 23.09 9.79 51.90
CA LYS A 168 23.06 10.08 53.33
C LYS A 168 24.46 9.81 53.87
N LYS A 169 25.15 10.86 54.34
CA LYS A 169 26.33 10.69 55.20
C LYS A 169 25.91 9.93 56.45
N SER A 170 26.32 8.67 56.53
CA SER A 170 26.38 7.92 57.78
C SER A 170 27.40 8.59 58.70
N ALA A 171 27.06 8.75 59.99
CA ALA A 171 27.97 9.26 61.02
C ALA A 171 29.14 8.30 61.35
N LYS A 172 29.30 7.21 60.60
CA LYS A 172 30.50 6.36 60.61
C LYS A 172 30.94 6.15 59.16
N GLY A 173 32.12 6.64 58.84
CA GLY A 173 32.64 6.81 57.48
C GLY A 173 32.95 5.52 56.73
N GLU A 174 31.93 4.78 56.34
CA GLU A 174 32.05 3.72 55.33
C GLU A 174 30.94 3.88 54.29
N LEU A 175 31.36 4.15 53.04
CA LEU A 175 30.50 4.15 51.86
C LEU A 175 30.22 2.70 51.45
N ARG A 176 28.97 2.25 51.57
CA ARG A 176 28.49 1.09 50.82
C ARG A 176 27.53 1.56 49.74
N ALA A 177 27.80 1.15 48.50
CA ALA A 177 26.86 1.30 47.39
C ALA A 177 25.66 0.36 47.63
N ILE A 178 24.44 0.89 47.46
CA ILE A 178 23.22 0.11 47.28
C ILE A 178 22.81 0.29 45.83
#